data_AF-A0A7V8WZG7-F1
#
_entry.id   AF-A0A7V8WZG7-F1
#
_cell.length_a   1.000
_cell.length_b   1.000
_cell.length_c   1.000
_cell.angle_alpha   90.00
_cell.angle_beta   90.00
_cell.angle_gamma   90.00
#
_symmetry.space_group_name_H-M   'P 1'
#
loop_
_entity.id
_entity.type
_entity.pdbx_description
1 polymer ?
#
loop_
_entity_poly.entity_id
_entity_poly.type
_entity_poly.pdbx_seq_one_letter_code
_entity_poly.pdbx_strand_id
1 'polypeptide(L)'
;SRFVATAKKRAEDSAGRRIYATFGSRPGGGAVRRLLHPFPRCTANAGVVHHDGRLLALWSGARPYALDAETLATIGPESFGGRLRPWHPFSAAPVRDPATGDLWNVGVRPGLPAVARLYRCPAGAKAEVVARLAVPFAPASFAFGLTATTAVVVIPPAALPRFPVALALGRATALDVLEWRPDEGTLVLLVDRRTGAVRGRARTDAFMPTSLAQAYDDGDDVVVDLCAFPDATVFAATQESMDGEAVTQTYPTLQTLRIRPDGSVERTLRPPLDGAAVVDPAAPGPAARIAGVTVNPAGGYFGLPAVVAAGTANVSWAPPDPHLFAGPPVPIARPGGEPSAWVLTLALNSARARSELRILDGDDLRRPPAAVVALPHVVPFGARGTWVPA
;
A
#
# COMPACT_ATOMS: atom_id res chain seq x y z
N SER A 1 -12.59 16.93 -7.25
CA SER A 1 -11.55 16.43 -6.31
C SER A 1 -11.48 17.37 -5.11
N ARG A 2 -11.04 16.89 -3.94
CA ARG A 2 -10.90 17.71 -2.72
C ARG A 2 -9.70 17.22 -1.91
N PHE A 3 -8.99 18.15 -1.27
CA PHE A 3 -7.93 17.79 -0.34
C PHE A 3 -8.52 17.34 1.01
N VAL A 4 -7.94 16.31 1.61
CA VAL A 4 -8.25 15.95 3.00
C VAL A 4 -7.77 17.06 3.92
N ALA A 5 -8.69 17.68 4.65
CA ALA A 5 -8.40 18.72 5.63
C ALA A 5 -7.83 18.06 6.91
N THR A 6 -6.60 17.59 6.85
CA THR A 6 -5.88 17.10 8.03
C THR A 6 -5.50 18.26 8.95
N ALA A 7 -5.20 17.98 10.22
CA ALA A 7 -4.68 18.99 11.13
C ALA A 7 -3.38 19.64 10.59
N LYS A 8 -2.51 18.85 9.93
CA LYS A 8 -1.33 19.34 9.24
C LYS A 8 -1.71 20.35 8.16
N LYS A 9 -2.61 19.96 7.24
CA LYS A 9 -3.00 20.80 6.10
C LYS A 9 -3.58 22.13 6.57
N ARG A 10 -4.55 22.11 7.48
CA ARG A 10 -5.18 23.35 8.00
C ARG A 10 -4.16 24.31 8.61
N ALA A 11 -3.22 23.80 9.39
CA ALA A 11 -2.20 24.61 10.03
C ALA A 11 -1.18 25.19 9.03
N GLU A 12 -0.77 24.42 8.01
CA GLU A 12 0.17 24.88 6.99
C GLU A 12 -0.46 25.84 5.98
N ASP A 13 -1.72 25.61 5.58
CA ASP A 13 -2.51 26.53 4.77
C ASP A 13 -2.63 27.88 5.49
N SER A 14 -3.03 27.87 6.77
CA SER A 14 -3.18 29.08 7.58
C SER A 14 -1.86 29.83 7.78
N ALA A 15 -0.73 29.13 7.80
CA ALA A 15 0.59 29.74 7.98
C ALA A 15 1.27 30.15 6.68
N GLY A 16 0.73 29.76 5.52
CA GLY A 16 1.32 29.97 4.20
C GLY A 16 2.68 29.30 4.00
N ARG A 17 3.01 28.28 4.81
CA ARG A 17 4.34 27.63 4.81
C ARG A 17 4.31 26.27 5.48
N ARG A 18 5.30 25.44 5.15
CA ARG A 18 5.52 24.14 5.83
C ARG A 18 5.84 24.34 7.32
N ILE A 19 5.28 23.46 8.15
CA ILE A 19 5.46 23.45 9.61
C ILE A 19 5.93 22.08 10.07
N TYR A 20 5.27 21.02 9.59
CA TYR A 20 5.45 19.68 10.13
C TYR A 20 6.36 18.84 9.24
N ALA A 21 7.03 17.87 9.86
CA ALA A 21 7.70 16.81 9.14
C ALA A 21 6.67 15.90 8.43
N THR A 22 7.11 15.27 7.35
CA THR A 22 6.45 14.09 6.74
C THR A 22 7.46 12.94 6.67
N PHE A 23 7.15 11.89 5.92
CA PHE A 23 8.06 10.76 5.75
C PHE A 23 9.43 11.16 5.17
N GLY A 24 9.43 11.95 4.10
CA GLY A 24 10.64 12.41 3.40
C GLY A 24 10.85 13.92 3.37
N SER A 25 10.03 14.72 4.06
CA SER A 25 10.24 16.18 4.14
C SER A 25 10.50 16.63 5.56
N ARG A 26 11.56 17.42 5.74
CA ARG A 26 11.91 18.04 7.02
C ARG A 26 10.89 19.09 7.44
N PRO A 27 10.66 19.30 8.74
CA PRO A 27 9.81 20.39 9.22
C PRO A 27 10.34 21.75 8.73
N GLY A 28 9.42 22.68 8.50
CA GLY A 28 9.77 24.04 8.06
C GLY A 28 10.17 24.97 9.21
N GLY A 29 10.85 26.06 8.88
CA GLY A 29 11.31 27.07 9.85
C GLY A 29 12.72 26.82 10.41
N GLY A 30 13.13 27.68 11.34
CA GLY A 30 14.43 27.62 12.02
C GLY A 30 14.52 26.50 13.06
N ALA A 31 15.73 26.26 13.59
CA ALA A 31 16.04 25.13 14.46
C ALA A 31 15.08 24.95 15.64
N VAL A 32 14.71 26.04 16.34
CA VAL A 32 13.78 26.01 17.47
C VAL A 32 12.41 25.44 17.07
N ARG A 33 11.87 25.83 15.91
CA ARG A 33 10.56 25.36 15.47
C ARG A 33 10.56 23.89 15.08
N ARG A 34 11.68 23.41 14.53
CA ARG A 34 11.84 21.99 14.18
C ARG A 34 11.80 21.10 15.42
N LEU A 35 12.31 21.58 16.56
CA LEU A 35 12.24 20.88 17.85
C LEU A 35 10.82 20.79 18.43
N LEU A 36 9.92 21.73 18.11
CA LEU A 36 8.53 21.67 18.57
C LEU A 36 7.70 20.62 17.82
N HIS A 37 8.10 20.27 16.59
CA HIS A 37 7.36 19.38 15.71
C HIS A 37 8.26 18.35 15.00
N PRO A 38 9.04 17.53 15.74
CA PRO A 38 10.07 16.68 15.17
C PRO A 38 9.50 15.45 14.44
N PHE A 39 8.30 15.01 14.80
CA PHE A 39 7.71 13.78 14.27
C PHE A 39 6.77 14.02 13.08
N PRO A 40 6.72 13.07 12.12
CA PRO A 40 5.82 13.14 10.97
C PRO A 40 4.35 13.32 11.37
N ARG A 41 3.64 14.19 10.64
CA ARG A 41 2.18 14.35 10.79
C ARG A 41 1.43 13.73 9.62
N CYS A 42 0.25 13.19 9.94
CA CYS A 42 -0.61 12.52 8.97
C CYS A 42 -0.97 13.41 7.78
N THR A 43 -0.74 12.87 6.58
CA THR A 43 -1.06 13.47 5.28
C THR A 43 -2.29 12.85 4.63
N ALA A 44 -2.75 11.67 5.10
CA ALA A 44 -3.92 10.96 4.57
C ALA A 44 -3.89 10.80 3.03
N ASN A 45 -2.73 10.40 2.48
CA ASN A 45 -2.44 10.42 1.04
C ASN A 45 -1.99 9.06 0.45
N ALA A 46 -1.99 7.99 1.24
CA ALA A 46 -1.40 6.71 0.81
C ALA A 46 -2.42 5.70 0.28
N GLY A 47 -3.70 5.87 0.60
CA GLY A 47 -4.76 5.00 0.10
C GLY A 47 -6.14 5.48 0.55
N VAL A 48 -7.16 4.88 -0.03
CA VAL A 48 -8.55 5.14 0.33
C VAL A 48 -9.34 3.84 0.34
N VAL A 49 -10.23 3.67 1.31
CA VAL A 49 -11.15 2.53 1.39
C VAL A 49 -12.53 2.99 1.82
N HIS A 50 -13.58 2.46 1.21
CA HIS A 50 -14.95 2.64 1.71
C HIS A 50 -15.25 1.54 2.74
N HIS A 51 -15.77 1.88 3.92
CA HIS A 51 -16.17 0.92 4.94
C HIS A 51 -17.22 1.55 5.88
N ASP A 52 -18.26 0.78 6.22
CA ASP A 52 -19.33 1.20 7.13
C ASP A 52 -19.98 2.54 6.74
N GLY A 53 -20.29 2.69 5.44
CA GLY A 53 -20.89 3.90 4.87
C GLY A 53 -19.97 5.13 4.85
N ARG A 54 -18.68 4.98 5.18
CA ARG A 54 -17.69 6.06 5.21
C ARG A 54 -16.57 5.81 4.24
N LEU A 55 -16.09 6.88 3.61
CA LEU A 55 -14.84 6.86 2.85
C LEU A 55 -13.69 7.19 3.79
N LEU A 56 -12.68 6.33 3.88
CA LEU A 56 -11.55 6.47 4.79
C LEU A 56 -10.28 6.77 4.00
N ALA A 57 -9.69 7.94 4.20
CA ALA A 57 -8.37 8.29 3.68
C ALA A 57 -7.26 7.84 4.65
N LEU A 58 -6.23 7.19 4.10
CA LEU A 58 -5.30 6.38 4.88
C LEU A 58 -3.86 6.92 4.80
N TRP A 59 -3.11 6.70 5.88
CA TRP A 59 -1.67 6.91 5.94
C TRP A 59 -1.10 6.05 7.08
N SER A 60 -0.13 5.17 6.77
CA SER A 60 0.32 4.08 7.66
C SER A 60 0.83 4.51 9.04
N GLY A 61 1.16 5.79 9.24
CA GLY A 61 1.65 6.30 10.52
C GLY A 61 0.58 6.89 11.46
N ALA A 62 -0.71 6.89 11.09
CA ALA A 62 -1.77 7.44 11.93
C ALA A 62 -3.11 6.72 11.74
N ARG A 63 -4.11 7.18 12.50
CA ARG A 63 -5.51 6.81 12.27
C ARG A 63 -6.00 7.28 10.89
N PRO A 64 -6.96 6.56 10.29
CA PRO A 64 -7.61 7.01 9.08
C PRO A 64 -8.41 8.30 9.31
N TYR A 65 -8.66 9.05 8.24
CA TYR A 65 -9.58 10.18 8.24
C TYR A 65 -10.86 9.78 7.51
N ALA A 66 -12.00 9.88 8.20
CA ALA A 66 -13.31 9.74 7.59
C ALA A 66 -13.63 10.96 6.72
N LEU A 67 -14.18 10.68 5.55
CA LEU A 67 -14.67 11.63 4.57
C LEU A 67 -16.13 11.29 4.26
N ASP A 68 -16.90 12.32 3.96
CA ASP A 68 -18.20 12.18 3.32
C ASP A 68 -18.02 11.61 1.90
N ALA A 69 -18.74 10.54 1.57
CA ALA A 69 -18.50 9.80 0.33
C ALA A 69 -18.95 10.55 -0.94
N GLU A 70 -19.93 11.44 -0.82
CA GLU A 70 -20.48 12.20 -1.96
C GLU A 70 -19.70 13.50 -2.19
N THR A 71 -19.48 14.28 -1.13
CA THR A 71 -18.87 15.61 -1.20
C THR A 71 -17.36 15.60 -1.02
N LEU A 72 -16.80 14.48 -0.53
CA LEU A 72 -15.40 14.33 -0.13
C LEU A 72 -14.98 15.28 1.00
N ALA A 73 -15.94 15.88 1.71
CA ALA A 73 -15.68 16.74 2.85
C ALA A 73 -15.04 15.93 3.99
N THR A 74 -14.03 16.50 4.63
CA THR A 74 -13.35 15.82 5.74
C THR A 74 -14.18 15.91 7.01
N ILE A 75 -14.58 14.75 7.53
CA ILE A 75 -15.30 14.62 8.80
C ILE A 75 -14.29 14.69 9.95
N GLY A 76 -13.21 13.90 9.88
CA GLY A 76 -12.15 13.90 10.88
C GLY A 76 -11.49 12.54 11.09
N PRO A 77 -10.61 12.40 12.09
CA PRO A 77 -9.97 11.12 12.40
C PRO A 77 -10.97 10.06 12.87
N GLU A 78 -10.94 8.88 12.24
CA GLU A 78 -11.76 7.73 12.62
C GLU A 78 -11.06 6.91 13.71
N SER A 79 -11.82 6.45 14.70
CA SER A 79 -11.32 5.72 15.87
C SER A 79 -11.88 4.30 15.99
N PHE A 80 -12.84 3.93 15.15
CA PHE A 80 -13.62 2.68 15.18
C PHE A 80 -14.15 2.38 16.58
N GLY A 81 -15.04 3.25 17.07
CA GLY A 81 -15.61 3.14 18.42
C GLY A 81 -14.59 3.35 19.54
N GLY A 82 -13.58 4.19 19.30
CA GLY A 82 -12.51 4.50 20.27
C GLY A 82 -11.46 3.40 20.43
N ARG A 83 -11.47 2.35 19.60
CA ARG A 83 -10.45 1.28 19.67
C ARG A 83 -9.08 1.78 19.19
N LEU A 84 -9.05 2.60 18.16
CA LEU A 84 -7.85 3.26 17.66
C LEU A 84 -7.61 4.56 18.44
N ARG A 85 -6.66 4.50 19.37
CA ARG A 85 -6.15 5.67 20.09
C ARG A 85 -5.38 6.59 19.12
N PRO A 86 -5.19 7.89 19.44
CA PRO A 86 -4.56 8.86 18.52
C PRO A 86 -3.18 8.48 17.97
N TRP A 87 -2.41 7.69 18.72
CA TRP A 87 -1.07 7.21 18.37
C TRP A 87 -1.04 5.80 17.79
N HIS A 88 -2.20 5.17 17.57
CA HIS A 88 -2.26 3.87 16.91
C HIS A 88 -2.17 4.05 15.39
N PRO A 89 -1.17 3.43 14.74
CA PRO A 89 -1.10 3.38 13.29
C PRO A 89 -2.15 2.43 12.72
N PHE A 90 -2.51 2.68 11.46
CA PHE A 90 -3.42 1.90 10.64
C PHE A 90 -2.87 1.90 9.22
N SER A 91 -2.54 0.72 8.68
CA SER A 91 -1.96 0.54 7.35
C SER A 91 -2.80 1.25 6.27
N ALA A 92 -2.10 1.79 5.27
CA ALA A 92 -2.71 2.31 4.05
C ALA A 92 -3.23 1.23 3.08
N ALA A 93 -3.02 -0.05 3.39
CA ALA A 93 -3.51 -1.19 2.63
C ALA A 93 -4.29 -2.16 3.56
N PRO A 94 -5.48 -1.77 4.06
CA PRO A 94 -6.37 -2.70 4.72
C PRO A 94 -6.84 -3.77 3.75
N VAL A 95 -7.22 -4.94 4.29
CA VAL A 95 -7.79 -6.04 3.53
C VAL A 95 -9.24 -6.22 3.96
N ARG A 96 -10.16 -6.27 3.00
CA ARG A 96 -11.55 -6.65 3.28
C ARG A 96 -11.66 -8.17 3.22
N ASP A 97 -12.23 -8.75 4.26
CA ASP A 97 -12.56 -10.18 4.24
C ASP A 97 -13.79 -10.40 3.36
N PRO A 98 -13.69 -11.17 2.26
CA PRO A 98 -14.82 -11.41 1.37
C PRO A 98 -15.94 -12.21 2.03
N ALA A 99 -15.65 -13.04 3.03
CA ALA A 99 -16.66 -13.89 3.67
C ALA A 99 -17.54 -13.11 4.66
N THR A 100 -16.96 -12.15 5.39
CA THR A 100 -17.66 -11.40 6.45
C THR A 100 -17.95 -9.95 6.08
N GLY A 101 -17.24 -9.39 5.09
CA GLY A 101 -17.24 -7.97 4.77
C GLY A 101 -16.41 -7.12 5.75
N ASP A 102 -15.82 -7.71 6.78
CA ASP A 102 -15.05 -6.98 7.79
C ASP A 102 -13.76 -6.39 7.20
N LEU A 103 -13.37 -5.22 7.71
CA LEU A 103 -12.11 -4.61 7.34
C LEU A 103 -11.03 -5.03 8.32
N TRP A 104 -10.00 -5.69 7.82
CA TRP A 104 -8.82 -6.09 8.58
C TRP A 104 -7.66 -5.15 8.28
N ASN A 105 -6.85 -4.90 9.31
CA ASN A 105 -5.69 -4.04 9.16
C ASN A 105 -4.61 -4.40 10.18
N VAL A 106 -3.37 -4.03 9.91
CA VAL A 106 -2.27 -4.10 10.87
C VAL A 106 -1.62 -2.72 11.04
N GLY A 107 -1.27 -2.38 12.28
CA GLY A 107 -0.50 -1.19 12.58
C GLY A 107 0.72 -1.53 13.43
N VAL A 108 1.92 -1.12 12.98
CA VAL A 108 3.15 -1.34 13.73
C VAL A 108 3.53 -0.09 14.50
N ARG A 109 3.48 -0.17 15.83
CA ARG A 109 3.90 0.92 16.71
C ARG A 109 5.40 0.79 17.00
N PRO A 110 6.19 1.86 16.78
CA PRO A 110 7.57 1.91 17.23
C PRO A 110 7.69 1.75 18.76
N GLY A 111 8.76 1.09 19.20
CA GLY A 111 9.01 0.82 20.61
C GLY A 111 10.10 -0.24 20.81
N LEU A 112 10.33 -0.62 22.06
CA LEU A 112 11.27 -1.67 22.44
C LEU A 112 10.59 -2.70 23.35
N PRO A 113 10.07 -3.81 22.78
CA PRO A 113 10.02 -4.13 21.36
C PRO A 113 8.99 -3.28 20.60
N ALA A 114 9.14 -3.22 19.27
CA ALA A 114 8.08 -2.72 18.41
C ALA A 114 6.89 -3.69 18.45
N VAL A 115 5.67 -3.18 18.27
CA VAL A 115 4.46 -4.00 18.41
C VAL A 115 3.57 -3.84 17.18
N ALA A 116 3.41 -4.93 16.42
CA ALA A 116 2.38 -5.04 15.39
C ALA A 116 1.04 -5.37 16.05
N ARG A 117 0.00 -4.60 15.74
CA ARG A 117 -1.37 -4.82 16.21
C ARG A 117 -2.25 -5.19 15.03
N LEU A 118 -2.86 -6.36 15.11
CA LEU A 118 -3.86 -6.82 14.14
C LEU A 118 -5.24 -6.34 14.60
N TYR A 119 -5.94 -5.66 13.71
CA TYR A 119 -7.27 -5.13 13.91
C TYR A 119 -8.27 -5.85 13.01
N ARG A 120 -9.45 -6.11 13.58
CA ARG A 120 -10.67 -6.46 12.84
C ARG A 120 -11.68 -5.35 13.07
N CYS A 121 -12.25 -4.81 12.02
CA CYS A 121 -13.20 -3.71 12.05
C CYS A 121 -14.49 -4.18 11.36
N PRO A 122 -15.46 -4.72 12.13
CA PRO A 122 -16.76 -5.07 11.58
C PRO A 122 -17.60 -3.82 11.32
N ALA A 123 -18.47 -3.87 10.31
CA ALA A 123 -19.44 -2.81 10.05
C ALA A 123 -20.45 -2.69 11.20
N GLY A 124 -20.86 -1.47 11.54
CA GLY A 124 -21.80 -1.19 12.64
C GLY A 124 -21.30 -1.55 14.05
N ALA A 125 -20.05 -1.99 14.21
CA ALA A 125 -19.49 -2.42 15.49
C ALA A 125 -18.15 -1.75 15.82
N LYS A 126 -17.76 -1.85 17.10
CA LYS A 126 -16.46 -1.38 17.56
C LYS A 126 -15.37 -2.33 17.06
N ALA A 127 -14.25 -1.78 16.58
CA ALA A 127 -13.12 -2.59 16.19
C ALA A 127 -12.54 -3.40 17.35
N GLU A 128 -11.91 -4.52 17.00
CA GLU A 128 -11.28 -5.49 17.88
C GLU A 128 -9.76 -5.50 17.65
N VAL A 129 -9.00 -5.81 18.70
CA VAL A 129 -7.57 -6.13 18.55
C VAL A 129 -7.46 -7.63 18.64
N VAL A 130 -7.23 -8.27 17.50
CA VAL A 130 -7.14 -9.74 17.38
C VAL A 130 -5.80 -10.23 17.93
N ALA A 131 -4.71 -9.51 17.64
CA ALA A 131 -3.38 -9.89 18.11
C ALA A 131 -2.49 -8.68 18.42
N ARG A 132 -1.52 -8.89 19.31
CA ARG A 132 -0.40 -7.98 19.59
C ARG A 132 0.90 -8.76 19.49
N LEU A 133 1.68 -8.49 18.47
CA LEU A 133 2.87 -9.25 18.13
C LEU A 133 4.09 -8.39 18.40
N ALA A 134 5.00 -8.87 19.24
CA ALA A 134 6.32 -8.28 19.34
C ALA A 134 7.07 -8.53 18.03
N VAL A 135 7.62 -7.48 17.45
CA VAL A 135 8.42 -7.53 16.22
C VAL A 135 9.80 -6.93 16.49
N PRO A 136 10.85 -7.45 15.83
CA PRO A 136 12.24 -7.12 16.18
C PRO A 136 12.57 -5.63 16.01
N PHE A 137 11.90 -4.96 15.08
CA PHE A 137 12.10 -3.55 14.79
C PHE A 137 10.81 -2.91 14.27
N ALA A 138 10.79 -1.58 14.21
CA ALA A 138 9.72 -0.83 13.56
C ALA A 138 10.03 -0.69 12.07
N PRO A 139 9.30 -1.36 11.17
CA PRO A 139 9.62 -1.32 9.76
C PRO A 139 9.09 -0.02 9.12
N ALA A 140 9.77 0.48 8.08
CA ALA A 140 9.27 1.61 7.29
C ALA A 140 8.01 1.26 6.47
N SER A 141 7.94 0.01 6.00
CA SER A 141 6.82 -0.52 5.22
C SER A 141 6.59 -1.97 5.64
N PHE A 142 5.39 -2.49 5.42
CA PHE A 142 5.05 -3.89 5.62
C PHE A 142 3.92 -4.26 4.64
N ALA A 143 3.84 -5.53 4.30
CA ALA A 143 2.71 -6.09 3.54
C ALA A 143 1.78 -6.84 4.48
N PHE A 144 0.48 -6.79 4.20
CA PHE A 144 -0.56 -7.43 4.99
C PHE A 144 -1.56 -8.13 4.08
N GLY A 145 -1.91 -9.36 4.42
CA GLY A 145 -2.81 -10.22 3.65
C GLY A 145 -3.65 -11.10 4.56
N LEU A 146 -4.72 -11.66 4.01
CA LEU A 146 -5.57 -12.65 4.68
C LEU A 146 -5.73 -13.86 3.76
N THR A 147 -5.62 -15.05 4.33
CA THR A 147 -6.19 -16.28 3.80
C THR A 147 -7.56 -16.53 4.45
N ALA A 148 -8.21 -17.65 4.15
CA ALA A 148 -9.45 -18.04 4.84
C ALA A 148 -9.24 -18.21 6.36
N THR A 149 -8.04 -18.62 6.78
CA THR A 149 -7.76 -18.98 8.19
C THR A 149 -6.68 -18.12 8.85
N THR A 150 -5.83 -17.47 8.06
CA THR A 150 -4.57 -16.87 8.51
C THR A 150 -4.45 -15.40 8.12
N ALA A 151 -4.02 -14.56 9.05
CA ALA A 151 -3.55 -13.22 8.78
C ALA A 151 -2.04 -13.24 8.59
N VAL A 152 -1.56 -12.70 7.46
CA VAL A 152 -0.16 -12.72 7.05
C VAL A 152 0.42 -11.32 7.17
N VAL A 153 1.54 -11.18 7.89
CA VAL A 153 2.28 -9.92 7.99
C VAL A 153 3.70 -10.13 7.50
N VAL A 154 4.08 -9.42 6.43
CA VAL A 154 5.42 -9.47 5.83
C VAL A 154 6.19 -8.22 6.24
N ILE A 155 7.31 -8.41 6.94
CA ILE A 155 8.09 -7.36 7.58
C ILE A 155 9.50 -7.35 6.97
N PRO A 156 9.82 -6.38 6.10
CA PRO A 156 11.16 -6.26 5.51
C PRO A 156 12.18 -5.77 6.54
N PRO A 157 13.48 -6.06 6.37
CA PRO A 157 14.53 -5.59 7.25
C PRO A 157 14.92 -4.12 6.99
N ALA A 158 13.93 -3.24 6.85
CA ALA A 158 14.10 -1.80 6.72
C ALA A 158 13.61 -1.12 8.00
N ALA A 159 14.51 -0.84 8.93
CA ALA A 159 14.20 -0.48 10.30
C ALA A 159 14.56 0.97 10.64
N LEU A 160 13.69 1.64 11.40
CA LEU A 160 14.09 2.88 12.07
C LEU A 160 15.13 2.56 13.17
N PRO A 161 16.14 3.42 13.37
CA PRO A 161 17.15 3.22 14.39
C PRO A 161 16.49 3.22 15.77
N ARG A 162 17.07 2.45 16.69
CA ARG A 162 16.56 2.29 18.05
C ARG A 162 16.43 3.63 18.78
N PHE A 163 17.37 4.55 18.53
CA PHE A 163 17.39 5.90 19.07
C PHE A 163 17.52 6.91 17.92
N PRO A 164 16.41 7.35 17.31
CA PRO A 164 16.43 8.23 16.15
C PRO A 164 16.67 9.69 16.56
N VAL A 165 17.84 9.99 17.14
CA VAL A 165 18.17 11.32 17.71
C VAL A 165 18.06 12.43 16.67
N ALA A 166 18.55 12.22 15.44
CA ALA A 166 18.47 13.21 14.38
C ALA A 166 17.02 13.55 13.98
N LEU A 167 16.11 12.56 14.00
CA LEU A 167 14.68 12.76 13.79
C LEU A 167 14.07 13.54 14.97
N ALA A 168 14.37 13.15 16.21
CA ALA A 168 13.89 13.83 17.42
C ALA A 168 14.36 15.30 17.50
N LEU A 169 15.52 15.62 16.92
CA LEU A 169 16.04 16.98 16.79
C LEU A 169 15.51 17.74 15.55
N GLY A 170 14.67 17.11 14.72
CA GLY A 170 14.15 17.68 13.48
C GLY A 170 15.22 17.98 12.43
N ARG A 171 16.39 17.31 12.52
CA ARG A 171 17.54 17.45 11.61
C ARG A 171 17.52 16.45 10.46
N ALA A 172 16.74 15.39 10.58
CA ALA A 172 16.60 14.33 9.59
C ALA A 172 15.12 13.95 9.41
N THR A 173 14.77 13.34 8.29
CA THR A 173 13.45 12.75 8.02
C THR A 173 13.40 11.28 8.45
N ALA A 174 12.22 10.66 8.40
CA ALA A 174 12.13 9.21 8.64
C ALA A 174 12.82 8.42 7.53
N LEU A 175 12.81 8.94 6.31
CA LEU A 175 13.53 8.39 5.16
C LEU A 175 15.05 8.49 5.32
N ASP A 176 15.56 9.65 5.79
CA ASP A 176 17.00 9.91 5.99
C ASP A 176 17.67 8.93 6.97
N VAL A 177 16.93 8.45 7.97
CA VAL A 177 17.47 7.63 9.07
C VAL A 177 17.17 6.15 8.91
N LEU A 178 16.52 5.74 7.83
CA LEU A 178 16.11 4.35 7.67
C LEU A 178 17.29 3.44 7.38
N GLU A 179 17.39 2.32 8.10
CA GLU A 179 18.49 1.37 7.98
C GLU A 179 18.02 0.10 7.27
N TRP A 180 18.72 -0.29 6.21
CA TRP A 180 18.57 -1.59 5.56
C TRP A 180 19.48 -2.62 6.21
N ARG A 181 18.92 -3.75 6.67
CA ARG A 181 19.62 -4.77 7.47
C ARG A 181 19.47 -6.16 6.84
N PRO A 182 20.03 -6.40 5.64
CA PRO A 182 19.72 -7.58 4.84
C PRO A 182 19.99 -8.90 5.56
N ASP A 183 20.99 -8.95 6.45
CA ASP A 183 21.34 -10.13 7.24
C ASP A 183 20.24 -10.57 8.22
N GLU A 184 19.31 -9.66 8.59
CA GLU A 184 18.14 -10.04 9.38
C GLU A 184 17.08 -10.78 8.53
N GLY A 185 17.12 -10.66 7.21
CA GLY A 185 16.14 -11.23 6.28
C GLY A 185 14.73 -10.64 6.41
N THR A 186 13.84 -11.02 5.50
CA THR A 186 12.41 -10.66 5.58
C THR A 186 11.68 -11.64 6.50
N LEU A 187 10.97 -11.12 7.49
CA LEU A 187 10.17 -11.91 8.43
C LEU A 187 8.72 -12.00 7.95
N VAL A 188 8.18 -13.22 7.91
CA VAL A 188 6.75 -13.47 7.67
C VAL A 188 6.13 -14.04 8.94
N LEU A 189 5.05 -13.39 9.41
CA LEU A 189 4.27 -13.84 10.55
C LEU A 189 2.93 -14.38 10.08
N LEU A 190 2.60 -15.61 10.52
CA LEU A 190 1.33 -16.27 10.27
C LEU A 190 0.53 -16.29 11.56
N VAL A 191 -0.62 -15.62 11.57
CA VAL A 191 -1.47 -15.44 12.75
C VAL A 191 -2.85 -16.03 12.49
N ASP A 192 -3.30 -16.89 13.39
CA ASP A 192 -4.67 -17.41 13.38
C ASP A 192 -5.68 -16.26 13.47
N ARG A 193 -6.57 -16.14 12.48
CA ARG A 193 -7.55 -15.04 12.44
C ARG A 193 -8.57 -15.10 13.58
N ARG A 194 -8.89 -16.30 14.08
CA ARG A 194 -9.91 -16.51 15.11
C ARG A 194 -9.34 -16.35 16.52
N THR A 195 -8.16 -16.90 16.76
CA THR A 195 -7.57 -16.94 18.12
C THR A 195 -6.53 -15.84 18.35
N GLY A 196 -5.98 -15.25 17.29
CA GLY A 196 -4.88 -14.29 17.39
C GLY A 196 -3.53 -14.93 17.73
N ALA A 197 -3.46 -16.26 17.81
CA ALA A 197 -2.22 -16.98 18.10
C ALA A 197 -1.28 -16.96 16.88
N VAL A 198 0.03 -16.85 17.13
CA VAL A 198 1.04 -17.03 16.08
C VAL A 198 1.14 -18.51 15.77
N ARG A 199 0.74 -18.90 14.56
CA ARG A 199 0.81 -20.29 14.07
C ARG A 199 2.16 -20.61 13.44
N GLY A 200 2.81 -19.60 12.85
CA GLY A 200 4.08 -19.78 12.15
C GLY A 200 4.90 -18.51 12.09
N ARG A 201 6.21 -18.69 11.98
CA ARG A 201 7.18 -17.65 11.68
C ARG A 201 8.13 -18.19 10.65
N ALA A 202 8.31 -17.45 9.57
CA ALA A 202 9.25 -17.80 8.52
C ALA A 202 10.21 -16.64 8.28
N ARG A 203 11.46 -16.97 7.94
CA ARG A 203 12.45 -16.00 7.47
C ARG A 203 12.95 -16.42 6.10
N THR A 204 13.21 -15.44 5.26
CA THR A 204 13.72 -15.60 3.91
C THR A 204 14.70 -14.46 3.60
N ASP A 205 15.37 -14.55 2.46
CA ASP A 205 16.27 -13.50 1.98
C ASP A 205 15.57 -12.14 1.97
N ALA A 206 16.35 -11.10 2.24
CA ALA A 206 15.83 -9.76 2.37
C ALA A 206 15.21 -9.25 1.05
N PHE A 207 14.05 -8.61 1.17
CA PHE A 207 13.39 -7.86 0.10
C PHE A 207 12.47 -6.80 0.73
N MET A 208 11.99 -5.85 -0.05
CA MET A 208 11.06 -4.82 0.44
C MET A 208 9.71 -4.91 -0.27
N PRO A 209 8.63 -5.30 0.43
CA PRO A 209 7.30 -5.36 -0.15
C PRO A 209 6.71 -3.96 -0.37
N THR A 210 6.01 -3.82 -1.49
CA THR A 210 5.27 -2.60 -1.86
C THR A 210 3.78 -2.80 -1.75
N SER A 211 3.28 -3.95 -2.20
CA SER A 211 1.86 -4.32 -2.22
C SER A 211 1.73 -5.83 -2.10
N LEU A 212 0.75 -6.28 -1.31
CA LEU A 212 0.33 -7.68 -1.27
C LEU A 212 -0.94 -7.79 -2.12
N ALA A 213 -0.90 -8.64 -3.14
CA ALA A 213 -1.98 -8.82 -4.09
C ALA A 213 -3.03 -9.79 -3.52
N GLN A 214 -2.61 -10.99 -3.15
CA GLN A 214 -3.44 -12.03 -2.53
C GLN A 214 -2.65 -12.84 -1.50
N ALA A 215 -3.39 -13.50 -0.62
CA ALA A 215 -2.92 -14.65 0.13
C ALA A 215 -4.02 -15.71 0.16
N TYR A 216 -3.64 -16.99 0.14
CA TYR A 216 -4.59 -18.11 0.25
C TYR A 216 -3.94 -19.31 0.94
N ASP A 217 -4.78 -20.18 1.49
CA ASP A 217 -4.37 -21.46 2.06
C ASP A 217 -4.30 -22.49 0.90
N ASP A 218 -3.19 -23.24 0.80
CA ASP A 218 -2.97 -24.29 -0.20
C ASP A 218 -2.54 -25.59 0.52
N GLY A 219 -3.53 -26.39 0.92
CA GLY A 219 -3.30 -27.45 1.89
C GLY A 219 -2.86 -26.87 3.24
N ASP A 220 -1.71 -27.31 3.75
CA ASP A 220 -1.10 -26.78 4.97
C ASP A 220 -0.17 -25.57 4.71
N ASP A 221 0.11 -25.26 3.44
CA ASP A 221 0.94 -24.14 3.06
C ASP A 221 0.13 -22.84 3.00
N VAL A 222 0.81 -21.72 3.25
CA VAL A 222 0.26 -20.38 2.99
C VAL A 222 0.96 -19.81 1.77
N VAL A 223 0.20 -19.46 0.74
CA VAL A 223 0.72 -18.84 -0.48
C VAL A 223 0.39 -17.34 -0.48
N VAL A 224 1.38 -16.51 -0.82
CA VAL A 224 1.27 -15.05 -0.88
C VAL A 224 1.82 -14.56 -2.20
N ASP A 225 1.02 -13.81 -2.95
CA ASP A 225 1.50 -13.03 -4.09
C ASP A 225 1.65 -11.57 -3.68
N LEU A 226 2.86 -11.03 -3.85
CA LEU A 226 3.18 -9.64 -3.50
C LEU A 226 4.16 -9.02 -4.49
N CYS A 227 4.13 -7.71 -4.64
CA CYS A 227 5.17 -6.96 -5.33
C CYS A 227 6.24 -6.53 -4.33
N ALA A 228 7.50 -6.69 -4.72
CA ALA A 228 8.62 -6.30 -3.88
C ALA A 228 9.83 -5.84 -4.68
N PHE A 229 10.50 -4.82 -4.16
CA PHE A 229 11.84 -4.43 -4.56
C PHE A 229 12.88 -5.40 -3.99
N PRO A 230 14.02 -5.60 -4.67
CA PRO A 230 15.09 -6.44 -4.17
C PRO A 230 15.69 -5.93 -2.86
N ASP A 231 15.78 -4.60 -2.68
CA ASP A 231 16.41 -3.96 -1.54
C ASP A 231 15.87 -2.53 -1.33
N ALA A 232 16.45 -1.84 -0.35
CA ALA A 232 16.14 -0.47 0.06
C ALA A 232 16.38 0.64 -0.98
N THR A 233 16.88 0.34 -2.20
CA THR A 233 17.11 1.36 -3.26
C THR A 233 15.86 2.17 -3.59
N VAL A 234 14.65 1.65 -3.36
CA VAL A 234 13.42 2.44 -3.58
C VAL A 234 13.39 3.71 -2.75
N PHE A 235 14.05 3.75 -1.59
CA PHE A 235 14.05 4.93 -0.75
C PHE A 235 14.80 6.09 -1.41
N ALA A 236 15.91 5.79 -2.09
CA ALA A 236 16.63 6.77 -2.92
C ALA A 236 15.78 7.21 -4.11
N ALA A 237 15.20 6.28 -4.87
CA ALA A 237 14.33 6.61 -6.00
C ALA A 237 13.09 7.45 -5.59
N THR A 238 12.54 7.19 -4.40
CA THR A 238 11.45 7.97 -3.82
C THR A 238 11.89 9.38 -3.46
N GLN A 239 13.10 9.54 -2.89
CA GLN A 239 13.67 10.84 -2.58
C GLN A 239 13.92 11.65 -3.84
N GLU A 240 14.57 11.05 -4.84
CA GLU A 240 14.81 11.68 -6.15
C GLU A 240 13.51 12.15 -6.80
N SER A 241 12.47 11.30 -6.81
CA SER A 241 11.16 11.68 -7.36
C SER A 241 10.54 12.89 -6.65
N MET A 242 10.76 13.06 -5.34
CA MET A 242 10.32 14.24 -4.60
C MET A 242 11.13 15.49 -4.93
N ASP A 243 12.40 15.32 -5.31
CA ASP A 243 13.31 16.40 -5.71
C ASP A 243 13.19 16.76 -7.20
N GLY A 244 12.41 16.00 -7.97
CA GLY A 244 12.21 16.20 -9.41
C GLY A 244 13.21 15.45 -10.30
N GLU A 245 13.94 14.51 -9.72
CA GLU A 245 14.97 13.70 -10.37
C GLU A 245 14.47 12.26 -10.58
N ALA A 246 15.10 11.52 -11.50
CA ALA A 246 14.78 10.11 -11.79
C ALA A 246 16.03 9.32 -12.21
N VAL A 247 17.04 9.28 -11.34
CA VAL A 247 18.36 8.70 -11.64
C VAL A 247 18.41 7.22 -11.26
N THR A 248 17.97 6.89 -10.05
CA THR A 248 17.98 5.53 -9.50
C THR A 248 16.88 4.70 -10.16
N GLN A 249 17.30 3.68 -10.92
CA GLN A 249 16.42 2.75 -11.61
C GLN A 249 16.26 1.48 -10.76
N THR A 250 15.16 1.41 -10.01
CA THR A 250 14.80 0.22 -9.23
C THR A 250 13.32 -0.08 -9.44
N TYR A 251 12.99 -1.36 -9.57
CA TYR A 251 11.68 -1.82 -10.01
C TYR A 251 11.24 -3.01 -9.16
N PRO A 252 9.98 -3.06 -8.69
CA PRO A 252 9.48 -4.19 -7.97
C PRO A 252 9.06 -5.27 -8.95
N THR A 253 9.15 -6.47 -8.45
CA THR A 253 8.77 -7.67 -9.18
C THR A 253 7.61 -8.32 -8.45
N LEU A 254 6.64 -8.88 -9.17
CA LEU A 254 5.66 -9.77 -8.56
C LEU A 254 6.39 -11.03 -8.09
N GLN A 255 6.08 -11.49 -6.88
CA GLN A 255 6.72 -12.65 -6.27
C GLN A 255 5.65 -13.50 -5.60
N THR A 256 5.78 -14.81 -5.78
CA THR A 256 4.99 -15.81 -5.05
C THR A 256 5.84 -16.35 -3.91
N LEU A 257 5.36 -16.25 -2.68
CA LEU A 257 5.94 -16.89 -1.51
C LEU A 257 5.05 -18.06 -1.11
N ARG A 258 5.58 -19.27 -1.14
CA ARG A 258 4.93 -20.45 -0.54
C ARG A 258 5.62 -20.74 0.79
N ILE A 259 4.88 -20.58 1.87
CA ILE A 259 5.37 -20.71 3.24
C ILE A 259 4.83 -22.03 3.80
N ARG A 260 5.75 -22.94 4.13
CA ARG A 260 5.40 -24.27 4.66
C ARG A 260 5.24 -24.24 6.18
N PRO A 261 4.55 -25.22 6.78
CA PRO A 261 4.38 -25.33 8.23
C PRO A 261 5.69 -25.37 9.03
N ASP A 262 6.77 -25.90 8.43
CA ASP A 262 8.10 -25.96 9.05
C ASP A 262 8.84 -24.61 9.07
N GLY A 263 8.25 -23.57 8.47
CA GLY A 263 8.81 -22.23 8.37
C GLY A 263 9.72 -22.00 7.17
N SER A 264 9.90 -23.00 6.29
CA SER A 264 10.60 -22.81 5.02
C SER A 264 9.78 -21.96 4.05
N VAL A 265 10.47 -21.15 3.25
CA VAL A 265 9.85 -20.27 2.25
C VAL A 265 10.42 -20.58 0.88
N GLU A 266 9.57 -21.02 -0.03
CA GLU A 266 9.89 -21.06 -1.45
C GLU A 266 9.46 -19.74 -2.10
N ARG A 267 10.37 -19.14 -2.85
CA ARG A 267 10.17 -17.82 -3.47
C ARG A 267 10.33 -17.93 -4.99
N THR A 268 9.29 -17.56 -5.72
CA THR A 268 9.29 -17.55 -7.18
C THR A 268 9.13 -16.11 -7.67
N LEU A 269 10.11 -15.63 -8.43
CA LEU A 269 10.03 -14.34 -9.11
C LEU A 269 9.13 -14.45 -10.35
N ARG A 270 8.31 -13.43 -10.59
CA ARG A 270 7.37 -13.32 -11.70
C ARG A 270 7.71 -12.07 -12.52
N PRO A 271 6.97 -11.73 -13.59
CA PRO A 271 7.27 -10.52 -14.35
C PRO A 271 7.19 -9.23 -13.48
N PRO A 272 7.93 -8.17 -13.84
CA PRO A 272 7.93 -6.90 -13.13
C PRO A 272 6.53 -6.29 -13.03
N LEU A 273 6.11 -5.93 -11.82
CA LEU A 273 4.78 -5.42 -11.53
C LEU A 273 4.80 -4.67 -10.19
N ASP A 274 4.03 -3.59 -10.10
CA ASP A 274 3.71 -2.88 -8.86
C ASP A 274 2.22 -2.50 -8.79
N GLY A 275 1.80 -1.99 -7.64
CA GLY A 275 0.44 -1.52 -7.42
C GLY A 275 -0.58 -2.64 -7.57
N ALA A 276 -0.18 -3.88 -7.26
CA ALA A 276 -0.93 -5.06 -7.59
C ALA A 276 -2.26 -5.14 -6.83
N ALA A 277 -3.31 -5.50 -7.56
CA ALA A 277 -4.64 -5.76 -7.05
C ALA A 277 -5.25 -6.97 -7.77
N VAL A 278 -5.90 -7.85 -7.01
CA VAL A 278 -6.57 -9.03 -7.57
C VAL A 278 -7.91 -8.61 -8.16
N VAL A 279 -8.27 -9.18 -9.30
CA VAL A 279 -9.53 -8.92 -10.01
C VAL A 279 -10.74 -9.29 -9.16
N ASP A 280 -10.73 -10.49 -8.58
CA ASP A 280 -11.77 -10.97 -7.69
C ASP A 280 -11.16 -11.35 -6.33
N PRO A 281 -11.20 -10.44 -5.33
CA PRO A 281 -10.71 -10.73 -3.99
C PRO A 281 -11.49 -11.86 -3.27
N ALA A 282 -12.68 -12.24 -3.75
CA ALA A 282 -13.46 -13.34 -3.19
C ALA A 282 -13.02 -14.72 -3.73
N ALA A 283 -12.23 -14.75 -4.81
CA ALA A 283 -11.70 -15.96 -5.42
C ALA A 283 -10.16 -15.93 -5.51
N PRO A 284 -9.45 -15.83 -4.36
CA PRO A 284 -7.99 -15.91 -4.37
C PRO A 284 -7.53 -17.31 -4.76
N GLY A 285 -6.33 -17.42 -5.31
CA GLY A 285 -5.76 -18.70 -5.70
C GLY A 285 -4.92 -18.65 -6.97
N PRO A 286 -4.46 -19.80 -7.47
CA PRO A 286 -3.64 -19.88 -8.68
C PRO A 286 -4.41 -19.49 -9.95
N ALA A 287 -5.75 -19.53 -9.95
CA ALA A 287 -6.55 -19.05 -11.08
C ALA A 287 -6.78 -17.53 -11.07
N ALA A 288 -6.36 -16.84 -10.01
CA ALA A 288 -6.60 -15.42 -9.87
C ALA A 288 -5.83 -14.60 -10.92
N ARG A 289 -6.39 -13.44 -11.24
CA ARG A 289 -5.77 -12.45 -12.13
C ARG A 289 -5.36 -11.24 -11.31
N ILE A 290 -4.13 -10.81 -11.50
CA ILE A 290 -3.53 -9.70 -10.75
C ILE A 290 -3.27 -8.56 -11.74
N ALA A 291 -3.96 -7.45 -11.56
CA ALA A 291 -3.71 -6.22 -12.31
C ALA A 291 -2.66 -5.38 -11.59
N GLY A 292 -1.77 -4.74 -12.32
CA GLY A 292 -0.78 -3.80 -11.79
C GLY A 292 -0.25 -2.86 -12.86
N VAL A 293 0.82 -2.16 -12.54
CA VAL A 293 1.61 -1.36 -13.48
C VAL A 293 3.05 -1.81 -13.48
N THR A 294 3.73 -1.64 -14.60
CA THR A 294 5.16 -1.88 -14.74
C THR A 294 5.86 -0.69 -15.39
N VAL A 295 7.16 -0.85 -15.66
CA VAL A 295 7.95 0.10 -16.43
C VAL A 295 7.37 0.25 -17.83
N ASN A 296 7.10 1.48 -18.23
CA ASN A 296 6.77 1.80 -19.60
C ASN A 296 8.09 1.97 -20.39
N PRO A 297 8.47 1.00 -21.24
CA PRO A 297 9.75 1.06 -21.94
C PRO A 297 9.83 2.20 -22.96
N ALA A 298 8.68 2.66 -23.47
CA ALA A 298 8.64 3.80 -24.40
C ALA A 298 8.77 5.15 -23.68
N GLY A 299 8.26 5.24 -22.45
CA GLY A 299 8.28 6.46 -21.64
C GLY A 299 9.45 6.57 -20.65
N GLY A 300 10.18 5.48 -20.41
CA GLY A 300 11.31 5.45 -19.48
C GLY A 300 10.94 5.62 -18.00
N TYR A 301 9.68 5.40 -17.64
CA TYR A 301 9.16 5.56 -16.27
C TYR A 301 8.06 4.55 -15.98
N PHE A 302 7.63 4.42 -14.72
CA PHE A 302 6.47 3.59 -14.38
C PHE A 302 5.19 4.05 -15.05
N GLY A 303 4.35 3.08 -15.40
CA GLY A 303 2.96 3.34 -15.75
C GLY A 303 2.47 2.63 -16.99
N LEU A 304 2.99 1.43 -17.27
CA LEU A 304 2.40 0.54 -18.25
C LEU A 304 1.47 -0.46 -17.55
N PRO A 305 0.14 -0.41 -17.78
CA PRO A 305 -0.78 -1.38 -17.20
C PRO A 305 -0.49 -2.82 -17.63
N ALA A 306 -0.67 -3.75 -16.71
CA ALA A 306 -0.47 -5.18 -16.93
C ALA A 306 -1.49 -6.02 -16.15
N VAL A 307 -1.85 -7.18 -16.69
CA VAL A 307 -2.63 -8.22 -15.99
C VAL A 307 -1.88 -9.54 -16.07
N VAL A 308 -1.58 -10.14 -14.92
CA VAL A 308 -0.89 -11.42 -14.77
C VAL A 308 -1.89 -12.50 -14.36
N ALA A 309 -1.92 -13.62 -15.07
CA ALA A 309 -2.59 -14.84 -14.59
C ALA A 309 -1.68 -15.56 -13.58
N ALA A 310 -2.12 -15.67 -12.32
CA ALA A 310 -1.27 -16.07 -11.19
C ALA A 310 -0.66 -17.46 -11.37
N GLY A 311 -1.39 -18.44 -11.90
CA GLY A 311 -0.93 -19.83 -12.01
C GLY A 311 -0.05 -20.12 -13.22
N THR A 312 -0.15 -19.33 -14.30
CA THR A 312 0.58 -19.59 -15.56
C THR A 312 1.70 -18.59 -15.82
N ALA A 313 1.70 -17.44 -15.12
CA ALA A 313 2.59 -16.32 -15.41
C ALA A 313 2.42 -15.68 -16.79
N ASN A 314 1.33 -16.01 -17.48
CA ASN A 314 0.95 -15.28 -18.69
C ASN A 314 0.61 -13.85 -18.31
N VAL A 315 1.18 -12.90 -19.05
CA VAL A 315 0.93 -11.47 -18.85
C VAL A 315 0.33 -10.87 -20.10
N SER A 316 -0.74 -10.11 -19.91
CA SER A 316 -1.24 -9.16 -20.90
C SER A 316 -0.74 -7.77 -20.52
N TRP A 317 -0.03 -7.11 -21.44
CA TRP A 317 0.46 -5.75 -21.28
C TRP A 317 -0.35 -4.80 -22.15
N ALA A 318 -0.60 -3.59 -21.66
CA ALA A 318 -1.03 -2.52 -22.56
C ALA A 318 0.07 -2.20 -23.57
N PRO A 319 -0.25 -1.64 -24.76
CA PRO A 319 0.76 -1.15 -25.69
C PRO A 319 1.58 -0.01 -25.04
N PRO A 320 2.93 -0.05 -25.11
CA PRO A 320 3.76 1.07 -24.66
C PRO A 320 3.45 2.36 -25.42
N ASP A 321 3.44 3.48 -24.71
CA ASP A 321 3.21 4.81 -25.27
C ASP A 321 4.10 5.82 -24.53
N PRO A 322 4.97 6.59 -25.22
CA PRO A 322 5.95 7.47 -24.57
C PRO A 322 5.33 8.61 -23.76
N HIS A 323 4.03 8.86 -23.91
CA HIS A 323 3.33 9.97 -23.27
C HIS A 323 2.32 9.53 -22.21
N LEU A 324 2.15 8.22 -21.96
CA LEU A 324 1.16 7.72 -21.03
C LEU A 324 1.82 7.05 -19.81
N PHE A 325 1.47 7.56 -18.63
CA PHE A 325 1.98 7.09 -17.34
C PHE A 325 0.80 6.76 -16.43
N ALA A 326 0.42 5.49 -16.38
CA ALA A 326 -0.67 4.98 -15.56
C ALA A 326 -0.28 4.86 -14.07
N GLY A 327 -1.19 5.21 -13.18
CA GLY A 327 -1.10 4.84 -11.76
C GLY A 327 -1.57 3.41 -11.48
N PRO A 328 -1.48 2.96 -10.21
CA PRO A 328 -1.96 1.65 -9.79
C PRO A 328 -3.41 1.39 -10.26
N PRO A 329 -3.68 0.25 -10.90
CA PRO A 329 -5.00 -0.03 -11.45
C PRO A 329 -5.99 -0.46 -10.36
N VAL A 330 -7.27 -0.26 -10.65
CA VAL A 330 -8.39 -0.80 -9.90
C VAL A 330 -9.12 -1.80 -10.81
N PRO A 331 -8.87 -3.10 -10.67
CA PRO A 331 -9.63 -4.09 -11.41
C PRO A 331 -11.05 -4.23 -10.82
N ILE A 332 -12.01 -4.51 -11.69
CA ILE A 332 -13.42 -4.68 -11.36
C ILE A 332 -13.89 -5.95 -12.07
N ALA A 333 -14.29 -6.96 -11.31
CA ALA A 333 -14.88 -8.18 -11.85
C ALA A 333 -16.12 -7.85 -12.68
N ARG A 334 -16.25 -8.48 -13.85
CA ARG A 334 -17.46 -8.37 -14.68
C ARG A 334 -18.59 -9.22 -14.08
N PRO A 335 -19.86 -8.78 -14.18
CA PRO A 335 -20.98 -9.65 -13.87
C PRO A 335 -20.95 -10.90 -14.76
N GLY A 336 -21.29 -12.07 -14.21
CA GLY A 336 -21.41 -13.32 -14.99
C GLY A 336 -20.45 -14.45 -14.62
N GLY A 337 -19.56 -14.25 -13.64
CA GLY A 337 -18.81 -15.34 -12.99
C GLY A 337 -17.56 -15.86 -13.71
N GLU A 338 -17.27 -15.44 -14.94
CA GLU A 338 -15.96 -15.67 -15.55
C GLU A 338 -14.89 -14.76 -14.92
N PRO A 339 -13.60 -15.19 -14.85
CA PRO A 339 -12.48 -14.39 -14.34
C PRO A 339 -12.09 -13.29 -15.34
N SER A 340 -13.05 -12.41 -15.60
CA SER A 340 -13.00 -11.33 -16.55
C SER A 340 -13.16 -10.01 -15.81
N ALA A 341 -12.38 -9.01 -16.21
CA ALA A 341 -12.30 -7.74 -15.49
C ALA A 341 -12.35 -6.55 -16.43
N TRP A 342 -12.94 -5.46 -15.95
CA TRP A 342 -12.51 -4.13 -16.37
C TRP A 342 -11.32 -3.70 -15.53
N VAL A 343 -10.31 -3.08 -16.12
CA VAL A 343 -9.17 -2.51 -15.40
C VAL A 343 -9.23 -1.00 -15.55
N LEU A 344 -9.52 -0.31 -14.46
CA LEU A 344 -9.54 1.15 -14.42
C LEU A 344 -8.17 1.65 -14.01
N THR A 345 -7.63 2.62 -14.73
CA THR A 345 -6.42 3.32 -14.31
C THR A 345 -6.50 4.80 -14.64
N LEU A 346 -5.97 5.62 -13.74
CA LEU A 346 -5.76 7.04 -13.98
C LEU A 346 -4.36 7.23 -14.55
N ALA A 347 -4.27 7.70 -15.78
CA ALA A 347 -3.01 7.93 -16.46
C ALA A 347 -2.75 9.42 -16.66
N LEU A 348 -1.50 9.86 -16.50
CA LEU A 348 -1.05 11.14 -17.02
C LEU A 348 -0.78 11.00 -18.52
N ASN A 349 -1.40 11.85 -19.33
CA ASN A 349 -1.06 12.05 -20.72
C ASN A 349 -0.16 13.30 -20.83
N SER A 350 1.15 13.08 -20.90
CA SER A 350 2.15 14.15 -20.86
C SER A 350 2.12 15.01 -22.13
N ALA A 351 1.82 14.43 -23.29
CA ALA A 351 1.66 15.18 -24.55
C ALA A 351 0.51 16.19 -24.49
N ARG A 352 -0.52 15.92 -23.69
CA ARG A 352 -1.71 16.77 -23.53
C ARG A 352 -1.75 17.53 -22.21
N ALA A 353 -0.73 17.36 -21.36
CA ALA A 353 -0.67 17.93 -20.02
C ALA A 353 -1.96 17.76 -19.20
N ARG A 354 -2.57 16.57 -19.24
CA ARG A 354 -3.81 16.25 -18.51
C ARG A 354 -3.86 14.79 -18.10
N SER A 355 -4.65 14.47 -17.08
CA SER A 355 -4.92 13.08 -16.71
C SER A 355 -6.13 12.52 -17.45
N GLU A 356 -6.13 11.22 -17.70
CA GLU A 356 -7.19 10.49 -18.38
C GLU A 356 -7.53 9.24 -17.56
N LEU A 357 -8.81 9.05 -17.21
CA LEU A 357 -9.29 7.77 -16.67
C LEU A 357 -9.51 6.82 -17.84
N ARG A 358 -8.79 5.70 -17.86
CA ARG A 358 -8.86 4.70 -18.92
C ARG A 358 -9.54 3.43 -18.39
N ILE A 359 -10.50 2.92 -19.16
CA ILE A 359 -11.20 1.66 -18.88
C ILE A 359 -10.67 0.64 -19.88
N LEU A 360 -9.90 -0.33 -19.39
CA LEU A 360 -9.19 -1.32 -20.19
C LEU A 360 -9.87 -2.69 -20.07
N ASP A 361 -9.81 -3.46 -21.15
CA ASP A 361 -10.25 -4.86 -21.13
C ASP A 361 -9.21 -5.72 -20.40
N GLY A 362 -9.53 -6.17 -19.18
CA GLY A 362 -8.61 -6.96 -18.36
C GLY A 362 -8.29 -8.33 -18.95
N ASP A 363 -9.07 -8.80 -19.94
CA ASP A 363 -8.82 -10.05 -20.65
C ASP A 363 -7.66 -9.93 -21.63
N ASP A 364 -7.59 -8.79 -22.33
CA ASP A 364 -6.52 -8.48 -23.26
C ASP A 364 -6.27 -6.96 -23.32
N LEU A 365 -5.27 -6.49 -22.58
CA LEU A 365 -4.89 -5.09 -22.51
C LEU A 365 -4.31 -4.54 -23.82
N ARG A 366 -4.03 -5.39 -24.82
CA ARG A 366 -3.60 -4.95 -26.15
C ARG A 366 -4.74 -4.35 -26.97
N ARG A 367 -5.99 -4.65 -26.60
CA ARG A 367 -7.16 -4.04 -27.23
C ARG A 367 -7.22 -2.55 -26.92
N PRO A 368 -7.79 -1.73 -27.82
CA PRO A 368 -8.07 -0.33 -27.49
C PRO A 368 -8.88 -0.23 -26.19
N PRO A 369 -8.66 0.82 -25.36
CA PRO A 369 -9.48 1.06 -24.19
C PRO A 369 -10.97 1.09 -24.56
N ALA A 370 -11.82 0.43 -23.77
CA ALA A 370 -13.27 0.47 -23.96
C ALA A 370 -13.82 1.90 -23.78
N ALA A 371 -13.19 2.68 -22.91
CA ALA A 371 -13.45 4.10 -22.79
C ALA A 371 -12.21 4.86 -22.28
N VAL A 372 -12.12 6.14 -22.65
CA VAL A 372 -11.16 7.10 -22.11
C VAL A 372 -11.91 8.36 -21.73
N VAL A 373 -11.84 8.73 -20.44
CA VAL A 373 -12.45 9.95 -19.91
C VAL A 373 -11.33 10.95 -19.61
N ALA A 374 -11.20 11.97 -20.44
CA ALA A 374 -10.22 13.03 -20.22
C ALA A 374 -10.65 13.94 -19.07
N LEU A 375 -9.73 14.20 -18.14
CA LEU A 375 -9.95 15.17 -17.06
C LEU A 375 -9.52 16.58 -17.51
N PRO A 376 -10.12 17.64 -16.94
CA PRO A 376 -9.78 19.02 -17.31
C PRO A 376 -8.45 19.51 -16.71
N HIS A 377 -7.73 18.65 -15.96
CA HIS A 377 -6.47 18.99 -15.29
C HIS A 377 -5.60 17.75 -15.09
N VAL A 378 -4.35 17.98 -14.69
CA VAL A 378 -3.46 16.93 -14.18
C VAL A 378 -3.89 16.55 -12.77
N VAL A 379 -4.03 15.24 -12.54
CA VAL A 379 -4.05 14.65 -11.22
C VAL A 379 -2.63 14.11 -10.95
N PRO A 380 -1.91 14.62 -9.93
CA PRO A 380 -0.59 14.10 -9.58
C PRO A 380 -0.61 12.60 -9.33
N PHE A 381 0.51 11.92 -9.56
CA PHE A 381 0.62 10.48 -9.32
C PHE A 381 0.16 10.13 -7.90
N GLY A 382 -0.91 9.34 -7.85
CA GLY A 382 -1.50 8.87 -6.61
C GLY A 382 -0.90 7.54 -6.16
N ALA A 383 -1.39 7.07 -5.01
CA ALA A 383 -1.09 5.74 -4.51
C ALA A 383 -2.25 4.78 -4.84
N ARG A 384 -3.01 4.35 -3.84
CA ARG A 384 -4.07 3.33 -4.00
C ARG A 384 -5.46 3.94 -4.15
N GLY A 385 -6.27 3.33 -5.02
CA GLY A 385 -7.71 3.57 -5.15
C GLY A 385 -8.53 2.34 -4.76
N THR A 386 -9.84 2.50 -4.67
CA THR A 386 -10.80 1.39 -4.48
C THR A 386 -12.04 1.63 -5.32
N TRP A 387 -12.69 0.56 -5.77
CA TRP A 387 -14.00 0.61 -6.41
C TRP A 387 -15.09 0.34 -5.38
N VAL A 388 -16.18 1.11 -5.44
CA VAL A 388 -17.36 0.92 -4.60
C VAL A 388 -18.53 0.66 -5.54
N PRO A 389 -19.16 -0.53 -5.49
CA PRO A 389 -20.39 -0.79 -6.23
C PRO A 389 -21.49 0.20 -5.85
N ALA A 390 -22.37 0.49 -6.81
CA ALA A 390 -23.50 1.41 -6.65
C ALA A 390 -24.56 0.90 -5.67
#